data_AF-A0A0L8IWI8-F1
#
_entry.id   AF-A0A0L8IWI8-F1
#
_cell.length_a   1.000
_cell.length_b   1.000
_cell.length_c   1.000
_cell.angle_alpha   90.00
_cell.angle_beta   90.00
_cell.angle_gamma   90.00
#
_symmetry.space_group_name_H-M   'P 1'
#
loop_
_entity.id
_entity.type
_entity.pdbx_description
1 polymer ?
#
loop_
_entity_poly.entity_id
_entity_poly.type
_entity_poly.pdbx_seq_one_letter_code
_entity_poly.pdbx_strand_id
1 'polypeptide(L)'
;MSNSEKYDLSHNLEQAVQELDANSIELANNMSTATLDQLHEIVAFAERLKEAAYVEMYGREREANGVDARHLILPPKGYTGYQPKS
;
A
#
# COMPACT_ATOMS: atom_id res chain seq x y z
N MET A 1 -6.28 11.28 -18.80
CA MET A 1 -6.15 11.88 -17.47
C MET A 1 -5.54 13.27 -17.65
N SER A 2 -6.24 14.28 -17.18
CA SER A 2 -5.83 15.69 -17.21
C SER A 2 -4.69 15.92 -16.20
N ASN A 3 -3.79 16.88 -16.46
CA ASN A 3 -2.75 17.29 -15.52
C ASN A 3 -3.31 17.75 -14.16
N SER A 4 -4.57 18.18 -14.11
CA SER A 4 -5.26 18.54 -12.87
C SER A 4 -5.57 17.33 -11.98
N GLU A 5 -5.95 16.19 -12.56
CA GLU A 5 -6.33 14.98 -11.80
C GLU A 5 -5.11 14.28 -11.17
N LYS A 6 -3.93 14.39 -11.80
CA LYS A 6 -2.66 13.92 -11.23
C LYS A 6 -2.23 14.75 -10.01
N TYR A 7 -2.46 16.07 -10.06
CA TYR A 7 -2.09 16.99 -8.98
C TYR A 7 -2.95 16.77 -7.71
N ASP A 8 -4.26 16.55 -7.89
CA ASP A 8 -5.16 16.23 -6.78
C ASP A 8 -4.79 14.89 -6.13
N LEU A 9 -4.44 13.87 -6.93
CA LEU A 9 -4.05 12.57 -6.38
C LEU A 9 -2.72 12.63 -5.62
N SER A 10 -1.70 13.31 -6.16
CA SER A 10 -0.43 13.48 -5.45
C SER A 10 -0.59 14.26 -4.15
N HIS A 11 -1.43 15.30 -4.15
CA HIS A 11 -1.68 16.11 -2.96
C HIS A 11 -2.45 15.33 -1.88
N ASN A 12 -3.48 14.58 -2.29
CA ASN A 12 -4.23 13.72 -1.38
C ASN A 12 -3.36 12.59 -0.81
N LEU A 13 -2.41 12.06 -1.60
CA LEU A 13 -1.45 11.07 -1.13
C LEU A 13 -0.43 11.69 -0.16
N GLU A 14 0.08 12.90 -0.42
CA GLU A 14 0.96 13.59 0.51
C GLU A 14 0.26 13.91 1.85
N GLN A 15 -1.00 14.33 1.82
CA GLN A 15 -1.79 14.51 3.04
C GLN A 15 -2.03 13.19 3.78
N ALA A 16 -2.39 12.12 3.05
CA ALA A 16 -2.55 10.80 3.66
C ALA A 16 -1.24 10.27 4.27
N VAL A 17 -0.09 10.54 3.65
CA VAL A 17 1.24 10.19 4.17
C VAL A 17 1.59 11.00 5.41
N GLN A 18 1.30 12.30 5.43
CA GLN A 18 1.50 13.15 6.62
C GLN A 18 0.59 12.75 7.79
N GLU A 19 -0.65 12.40 7.51
CA GLU A 19 -1.57 11.85 8.51
C GLU A 19 -1.10 10.47 9.00
N LEU A 20 -0.56 9.63 8.12
CA LEU A 20 0.08 8.36 8.47
C LEU A 20 1.30 8.57 9.39
N ASP A 21 2.14 9.57 9.13
CA ASP A 21 3.29 9.90 9.98
C ASP A 21 2.87 10.41 11.36
N ALA A 22 1.87 11.31 11.43
CA ALA A 22 1.32 11.76 12.71
C ALA A 22 0.67 10.60 13.49
N ASN A 23 -0.08 9.75 12.79
CA ASN A 23 -0.66 8.53 13.33
C ASN A 23 0.42 7.50 13.73
N SER A 24 1.59 7.49 13.10
CA SER A 24 2.65 6.52 13.42
C SER A 24 3.29 6.79 14.79
N ILE A 25 3.40 8.07 15.19
CA ILE A 25 3.87 8.45 16.53
C ILE A 25 2.81 8.10 17.58
N GLU A 26 1.53 8.37 17.30
CA GLU A 26 0.42 7.94 18.17
C GLU A 26 0.33 6.41 18.26
N LEU A 27 0.52 5.70 17.15
CA LEU A 27 0.56 4.25 17.09
C LEU A 27 1.73 3.72 17.92
N ALA A 28 2.93 4.30 17.82
CA ALA A 28 4.07 3.94 18.63
C ALA A 28 3.82 4.18 20.13
N ASN A 29 3.18 5.29 20.49
CA ASN A 29 2.78 5.56 21.87
C ASN A 29 1.74 4.55 22.38
N ASN A 30 0.75 4.20 21.57
CA ASN A 30 -0.25 3.17 21.90
C ASN A 30 0.35 1.76 21.98
N MET A 31 1.40 1.49 21.20
CA MET A 31 2.14 0.23 21.21
C MET A 31 3.15 0.14 22.38
N SER A 32 3.48 1.26 23.04
CA SER A 32 4.44 1.28 24.16
C SER A 32 4.01 0.44 25.36
N THR A 33 2.71 0.18 25.50
CA THR A 33 2.11 -0.65 26.56
C THR A 33 1.68 -2.03 26.07
N ALA A 34 1.88 -2.35 24.79
CA ALA A 34 1.52 -3.64 24.21
C ALA A 34 2.47 -4.75 24.67
N THR A 35 1.96 -5.98 24.79
CA THR A 35 2.79 -7.15 25.04
C THR A 35 3.59 -7.54 23.80
N LEU A 36 4.68 -8.29 23.98
CA LEU A 36 5.49 -8.79 22.87
C LEU A 36 4.67 -9.61 21.85
N ASP A 37 3.71 -10.41 22.32
CA ASP A 37 2.83 -11.20 21.46
C ASP A 37 1.92 -10.31 20.62
N GLN A 38 1.34 -9.25 21.21
CA GLN A 38 0.54 -8.27 20.47
C GLN A 38 1.36 -7.56 19.40
N LEU A 39 2.62 -7.22 19.70
CA LEU A 39 3.54 -6.63 18.71
C LEU A 39 3.80 -7.60 17.54
N HIS A 40 4.01 -8.90 17.81
CA HIS A 40 4.16 -9.90 16.76
C HIS A 40 2.90 -10.03 15.89
N GLU A 41 1.71 -10.02 16.49
CA GLU A 41 0.45 -10.09 15.74
C GLU A 41 0.26 -8.87 14.83
N ILE A 42 0.63 -7.66 15.31
CA ILE A 42 0.58 -6.42 14.53
C ILE A 42 1.53 -6.52 13.34
N VAL A 43 2.77 -6.98 13.55
CA VAL A 43 3.74 -7.17 12.46
C VAL A 43 3.21 -8.18 11.43
N ALA A 44 2.71 -9.33 11.87
CA ALA A 44 2.17 -10.35 10.98
C ALA A 44 0.94 -9.84 10.19
N PHE A 45 0.12 -8.99 10.79
CA PHE A 45 -0.98 -8.33 10.10
C PHE A 45 -0.48 -7.35 9.03
N ALA A 46 0.49 -6.50 9.38
CA ALA A 46 1.07 -5.54 8.44
C ALA A 46 1.73 -6.23 7.24
N GLU A 47 2.38 -7.38 7.45
CA GLU A 47 2.94 -8.20 6.38
C GLU A 47 1.85 -8.72 5.42
N ARG A 48 0.76 -9.29 5.94
CA ARG A 48 -0.37 -9.74 5.11
C ARG A 48 -1.03 -8.58 4.35
N LEU A 49 -1.15 -7.41 4.98
CA LEU A 49 -1.69 -6.21 4.34
C LEU A 49 -0.80 -5.75 3.18
N LYS A 50 0.52 -5.76 3.38
CA LYS A 50 1.52 -5.45 2.35
C LYS A 50 1.43 -6.44 1.17
N GLU A 51 1.28 -7.73 1.44
CA GLU A 51 1.10 -8.75 0.39
C GLU A 51 -0.17 -8.50 -0.42
N ALA A 52 -1.30 -8.22 0.23
CA ALA A 52 -2.56 -7.91 -0.44
C ALA A 52 -2.45 -6.65 -1.31
N ALA A 53 -1.77 -5.61 -0.83
CA ALA A 53 -1.52 -4.40 -1.60
C ALA A 53 -0.72 -4.68 -2.88
N TYR A 54 0.31 -5.54 -2.82
CA TYR A 54 1.05 -5.92 -4.02
C TYR A 54 0.22 -6.72 -5.03
N VAL A 55 -0.66 -7.60 -4.57
CA VAL A 55 -1.59 -8.34 -5.45
C VAL A 55 -2.50 -7.37 -6.20
N GLU A 56 -3.08 -6.39 -5.49
CA GLU A 56 -3.95 -5.38 -6.10
C GLU A 56 -3.18 -4.49 -7.09
N MET A 57 -2.00 -3.99 -6.71
CA MET A 57 -1.14 -3.19 -7.59
C MET A 57 -0.81 -3.95 -8.89
N TYR A 58 -0.46 -5.23 -8.77
CA TYR A 58 -0.15 -6.07 -9.93
C TYR A 58 -1.38 -6.34 -10.80
N GLY A 59 -2.56 -6.54 -10.19
CA GLY A 59 -3.83 -6.63 -10.90
C GLY A 59 -4.10 -5.41 -11.77
N ARG A 60 -3.92 -4.20 -11.21
CA ARG A 60 -4.09 -2.93 -11.92
C ARG A 60 -3.05 -2.71 -13.02
N GLU A 61 -1.80 -3.09 -12.79
CA GLU A 61 -0.76 -3.05 -13.82
C GLU A 61 -1.11 -3.94 -15.01
N ARG A 62 -1.63 -5.14 -14.76
CA ARG A 62 -2.08 -6.06 -15.82
C ARG A 62 -3.25 -5.47 -16.60
N GLU A 63 -4.22 -4.90 -15.91
CA GLU A 63 -5.35 -4.20 -16.54
C GLU A 63 -4.86 -3.04 -17.43
N ALA A 64 -3.94 -2.22 -16.93
CA ALA A 64 -3.36 -1.11 -17.70
C ALA A 64 -2.60 -1.57 -18.95
N ASN A 65 -2.06 -2.80 -18.95
CA ASN A 65 -1.39 -3.42 -20.09
C ASN A 65 -2.33 -4.25 -20.99
N GLY A 66 -3.66 -4.15 -20.80
CA GLY A 66 -4.65 -4.88 -21.59
C GLY A 66 -4.70 -6.38 -21.32
N VAL A 67 -4.15 -6.82 -20.19
CA VAL A 67 -4.17 -8.22 -19.74
C VAL A 67 -5.34 -8.42 -18.79
N ASP A 68 -6.08 -9.54 -18.95
CA ASP A 68 -7.22 -9.87 -18.11
C ASP A 68 -6.86 -9.95 -16.61
N ALA A 69 -7.45 -9.07 -15.82
CA ALA A 69 -7.26 -8.92 -14.39
C ALA A 69 -8.46 -9.42 -13.55
N ARG A 70 -9.42 -10.15 -14.15
CA ARG A 70 -10.62 -10.66 -13.43
C ARG A 70 -10.33 -11.67 -12.31
N HIS A 71 -9.12 -12.20 -12.25
CA HIS A 71 -8.67 -13.14 -11.22
C HIS A 71 -7.54 -12.51 -10.41
N LEU A 72 -7.59 -12.68 -9.08
CA LEU A 72 -6.48 -12.34 -8.19
C LEU A 72 -5.30 -13.26 -8.51
N ILE A 73 -4.17 -12.67 -8.90
CA ILE A 73 -2.95 -13.40 -9.22
C ILE A 73 -1.82 -12.84 -8.36
N LEU A 74 -1.02 -13.74 -7.80
CA LEU A 74 0.17 -13.36 -7.04
C LEU A 74 1.20 -12.68 -7.97
N PRO A 75 1.80 -11.56 -7.55
CA PRO A 75 2.85 -10.94 -8.30
C PRO A 75 4.08 -11.86 -8.40
N PRO A 76 4.90 -11.72 -9.46
CA PRO A 76 6.13 -12.49 -9.59
C PRO A 76 7.09 -12.17 -8.44
N LYS A 77 7.95 -13.14 -8.09
CA LYS A 77 8.95 -12.96 -7.05
C LYS A 77 9.84 -11.75 -7.38
N GLY A 78 9.98 -10.83 -6.43
CA GLY A 78 10.77 -9.61 -6.60
C GLY A 78 10.01 -8.42 -7.20
N TYR A 79 8.69 -8.52 -7.35
CA TYR A 79 7.85 -7.39 -7.73
C TYR A 79 7.96 -6.24 -6.70
N THR A 80 8.28 -5.04 -7.16
CA THR A 80 8.45 -3.85 -6.33
C THR A 80 7.34 -2.82 -6.49
N GLY A 81 6.29 -3.14 -7.27
CA GLY A 81 5.17 -2.24 -7.55
C GLY A 81 5.16 -1.70 -8.98
N TYR A 82 4.00 -1.17 -9.36
CA TYR A 82 3.73 -0.61 -10.68
C TYR A 82 4.47 0.71 -10.88
N GLN A 83 5.27 0.80 -11.93
CA GLN A 83 5.86 2.04 -12.40
C GLN A 83 5.18 2.46 -13.70
N PRO A 84 4.19 3.39 -13.66
CA PRO A 84 3.58 3.89 -14.89
C PRO A 84 4.66 4.56 -15.76
N LYS A 85 4.77 4.15 -17.03
CA LYS A 85 5.58 4.88 -18.00
C LYS A 85 5.06 6.32 -18.06
N SER A 86 5.97 7.27 -17.80
CA SER A 86 5.69 8.70 -17.76
C SER A 86 5.16 9.25 -19.08
#